data_AF-V7I5F1-F1
#
_entry.id   AF-V7I5F1-F1
#
_cell.length_a   1.000
_cell.length_b   1.000
_cell.length_c   1.000
_cell.angle_alpha   90.00
_cell.angle_beta   90.00
_cell.angle_gamma   90.00
#
_symmetry.space_group_name_H-M   'P 1'
#
loop_
_entity.id
_entity.type
_entity.pdbx_description
1 polymer ?
#
loop_
_entity_poly.entity_id
_entity_poly.type
_entity_poly.pdbx_seq_one_letter_code
_entity_poly.pdbx_strand_id
1 'polypeptide(L)' 'MPIGYLMDLWECHKQFIGISKPRKDHNIDDIIPEYL' A
#
# COMPACT_ATOMS: atom_id res chain seq x y z
N MET A 1 7.74 -22.65 5.31
CA MET A 1 7.74 -21.19 5.57
C MET A 1 6.41 -20.80 6.17
N PRO A 2 6.36 -19.84 7.11
CA PRO A 2 5.12 -19.38 7.71
C PRO A 2 4.20 -18.75 6.65
N ILE A 3 2.88 -18.93 6.80
CA ILE A 3 1.86 -18.46 5.84
C ILE A 3 1.97 -16.95 5.57
N GLY A 4 2.37 -16.16 6.57
CA GLY A 4 2.46 -14.70 6.46
C GLY A 4 3.47 -14.24 5.40
N TYR A 5 4.60 -14.94 5.26
CA TYR A 5 5.62 -14.59 4.27
C TYR A 5 5.12 -14.82 2.84
N LEU A 6 4.31 -15.85 2.63
CA LEU A 6 3.69 -16.12 1.32
C LEU A 6 2.70 -15.00 0.94
N MET A 7 1.91 -14.52 1.90
CA MET A 7 0.92 -13.46 1.67
C MET A 7 1.58 -12.12 1.35
N ASP A 8 2.68 -11.81 2.02
CA ASP A 8 3.47 -10.59 1.78
C ASP A 8 4.08 -10.60 0.37
N LEU A 9 4.74 -11.71 -0.01
CA LEU A 9 5.28 -11.89 -1.37
C LEU A 9 4.18 -11.82 -2.44
N TRP A 10 3.00 -12.37 -2.17
CA TRP A 10 1.86 -12.32 -3.08
C TRP A 10 1.35 -10.88 -3.28
N GLU A 11 1.31 -10.06 -2.23
CA GLU A 11 1.01 -8.63 -2.37
C GLU A 11 2.05 -7.87 -3.19
N CYS A 12 3.35 -8.10 -2.94
CA CYS A 12 4.41 -7.50 -3.73
C CYS A 12 4.31 -7.88 -5.22
N HIS A 13 4.01 -9.15 -5.52
CA HIS A 13 3.84 -9.62 -6.89
C HIS A 13 2.66 -8.96 -7.60
N LYS A 14 1.52 -8.80 -6.91
CA LYS A 14 0.37 -8.07 -7.45
C LYS A 14 0.68 -6.59 -7.73
N GLN A 15 1.52 -5.95 -6.90
CA GLN A 15 1.99 -4.58 -7.14
C GLN A 15 2.92 -4.51 -8.36
N PHE A 16 3.82 -5.48 -8.52
CA PHE A 16 4.71 -5.57 -9.69
C PHE A 16 3.96 -5.72 -11.02
N ILE A 17 2.89 -6.53 -11.05
CA ILE A 17 2.04 -6.70 -12.24
C ILE A 17 1.10 -5.49 -12.44
N GLY A 18 0.98 -4.60 -11.45
CA GLY A 18 0.08 -3.45 -11.49
C GLY A 18 -1.38 -3.79 -11.16
N ILE A 19 -1.65 -4.97 -10.59
CA ILE A 19 -2.98 -5.40 -10.11
C ILE A 19 -3.32 -4.69 -8.79
N SER A 20 -2.33 -4.53 -7.92
CA SER A 20 -2.49 -3.85 -6.63
C SER A 20 -1.86 -2.47 -6.69
N LYS A 21 -2.57 -1.45 -6.20
CA LYS A 21 -1.97 -0.13 -6.01
C LYS A 21 -0.91 -0.23 -4.91
N PRO A 22 0.24 0.45 -5.05
CA PRO A 22 1.18 0.57 -3.96
C PRO A 22 0.50 1.26 -2.78
N ARG A 23 0.92 0.91 -1.55
CA ARG A 23 0.51 1.66 -0.36
C ARG A 23 0.89 3.12 -0.59
N LYS A 24 -0.10 4.01 -0.57
CA LYS A 24 0.14 5.45 -0.57
C LYS A 24 0.37 5.87 0.87
N ASP A 25 1.52 6.47 1.14
CA ASP A 25 1.69 7.26 2.34
C ASP A 25 0.78 8.48 2.24
N HIS A 26 -0.14 8.60 3.19
CA HIS A 26 -0.99 9.79 3.33
C HIS A 26 -0.43 10.57 4.51
N ASN A 27 -0.05 11.82 4.27
CA ASN A 27 0.32 12.72 5.36
C ASN A 27 -0.91 13.44 5.89
N ILE A 28 -0.81 13.95 7.11
CA ILE A 28 -1.88 14.74 7.73
C ILE A 28 -2.22 15.96 6.86
N ASP A 29 -1.19 16.53 6.21
CA ASP A 29 -1.31 17.65 5.27
C ASP A 29 -2.09 17.30 3.99
N ASP A 30 -2.13 16.01 3.59
CA ASP A 30 -2.96 15.55 2.45
C ASP A 30 -4.45 15.42 2.82
N ILE A 31 -4.74 15.34 4.13
CA ILE A 31 -6.08 15.05 4.67
C ILE A 31 -6.75 16.30 5.21
N ILE A 32 -5.99 17.21 5.82
CA ILE A 32 -6.52 18.47 6.37
C ILE A 32 -6.56 19.52 5.26
N PRO A 33 -7.75 19.94 4.80
CA PRO A 33 -7.85 21.06 3.89
C PRO A 33 -7.35 22.34 4.58
N GLU A 34 -6.46 23.08 3.91
CA GLU A 34 -5.82 24.33 4.39
C GLU A 34 -6.81 25.49 4.66
N TYR A 35 -8.11 25.29 4.44
CA TYR A 35 -9.15 26.32 4.52
C TYR A 35 -10.03 26.29 5.79
N LEU A 36 -9.63 25.58 6.86
CA LEU A 36 -10.33 25.60 8.15
C LEU A 36 -9.87 26.76 9.05
#